data_AF-A0A9W4DWZ0-F1
#
_entry.id   AF-A0A9W4DWZ0-F1
#
_cell.length_a   1.000
_cell.length_b   1.000
_cell.length_c   1.000
_cell.angle_alpha   90.00
_cell.angle_beta   90.00
_cell.angle_gamma   90.00
#
_symmetry.space_group_name_H-M   'P 1'
#
loop_
_entity.id
_entity.type
_entity.pdbx_description
1 polymer ?
#
loop_
_entity_poly.entity_id
_entity_poly.type
_entity_poly.pdbx_seq_one_letter_code
_entity_poly.pdbx_strand_id
1 'polypeptide(L)' 'MLGGPFFTDDAAPFYLEEIGRVVNDFPLARRLRRVEVERSVLSAEAAAVGAASTIFHATFTPRLRGRERA' A
#
# COMPACT_ATOMS: atom_id res chain seq x y z
N MET A 1 2.13 5.07 0.26
CA MET A 1 2.92 5.18 1.50
C MET A 1 4.36 4.79 1.21
N LEU A 2 5.32 5.67 1.49
CA LEU A 2 6.76 5.41 1.36
C LEU A 2 7.43 5.33 2.74
N GLY A 3 8.44 4.47 2.87
CA GLY A 3 9.23 4.27 4.08
C GLY A 3 10.47 3.41 3.80
N GLY A 4 11.21 3.04 4.85
CA GLY A 4 12.43 2.22 4.74
C GLY A 4 13.73 3.01 4.95
N PRO A 5 14.87 2.32 5.06
CA PRO A 5 16.13 2.89 5.57
C PRO A 5 16.73 3.99 4.67
N PHE A 6 16.31 4.05 3.41
CA PHE A 6 16.77 5.04 2.43
C PHE A 6 15.79 6.21 2.23
N PHE A 7 14.61 6.17 2.87
CA PHE A 7 13.62 7.24 2.84
C PHE A 7 13.86 8.19 4.02
N THR A 8 14.98 8.91 3.94
CA THR A 8 15.40 9.92 4.94
C THR A 8 14.62 11.22 4.78
N ASP A 9 14.61 12.07 5.81
CA ASP A 9 13.88 13.35 5.77
C ASP A 9 14.35 14.26 4.62
N ASP A 10 15.66 14.29 4.36
CA ASP A 10 16.23 15.09 3.27
C ASP A 10 15.86 14.56 1.87
N ALA A 11 15.73 13.24 1.74
CA ALA A 11 15.41 12.60 0.46
C ALA A 11 13.89 12.46 0.23
N ALA A 12 13.08 12.54 1.29
CA ALA A 12 11.65 12.30 1.25
C ALA A 12 10.91 13.19 0.23
N PRO A 13 11.17 14.51 0.13
CA PRO A 13 10.50 15.35 -0.86
C PRO A 13 10.73 14.87 -2.29
N PHE A 14 11.98 14.52 -2.65
CA PHE A 14 12.34 14.05 -3.99
C PHE A 14 11.59 12.77 -4.37
N TYR A 15 11.55 11.80 -3.45
CA TYR A 15 10.86 10.54 -3.68
C TYR A 15 9.33 10.72 -3.78
N LEU A 16 8.73 11.54 -2.90
CA LEU A 16 7.29 11.79 -2.91
C LEU A 16 6.86 12.48 -4.20
N GLU A 17 7.61 13.49 -4.64
CA GLU A 17 7.35 14.22 -5.88
C GLU A 17 7.48 13.32 -7.11
N GLU A 18 8.62 12.65 -7.26
CA GLU A 18 8.91 11.88 -8.48
C GLU A 18 8.01 10.65 -8.60
N ILE A 19 7.79 9.91 -7.50
CA ILE A 19 6.88 8.77 -7.51
C ILE A 19 5.45 9.27 -7.75
N GLY A 20 5.05 10.37 -7.10
CA GLY A 20 3.75 11.00 -7.29
C GLY A 20 3.50 11.41 -8.75
N ARG A 21 4.50 11.97 -9.43
CA ARG A 21 4.44 12.29 -10.87
C ARG A 21 4.26 11.02 -11.69
N VAL A 22 5.16 10.05 -11.53
CA VAL A 22 5.17 8.81 -12.33
C VAL A 22 3.87 8.03 -12.18
N VAL A 23 3.39 7.79 -10.96
CA VAL A 23 2.15 7.00 -10.77
C VAL A 23 0.91 7.69 -11.34
N ASN A 24 0.87 9.02 -11.33
CA ASN A 24 -0.25 9.77 -11.90
C ASN A 24 -0.12 9.96 -13.43
N ASP A 25 1.04 9.74 -14.02
CA ASP A 25 1.20 9.68 -15.48
C ASP A 25 0.63 8.37 -16.07
N PHE A 26 0.47 7.32 -15.26
CA PHE A 26 -0.13 6.06 -15.71
C PHE A 26 -1.60 6.22 -16.11
N PRO A 27 -2.01 5.72 -17.29
CA PRO A 27 -3.38 5.90 -17.81
C PRO A 27 -4.49 5.39 -16.88
N LEU A 28 -4.21 4.37 -16.07
CA LEU A 28 -5.18 3.78 -15.16
C LEU A 28 -5.48 4.69 -13.96
N ALA A 29 -4.45 5.33 -13.40
CA ALA A 29 -4.61 6.32 -12.34
C ALA A 29 -5.39 7.55 -12.84
N ARG A 30 -5.02 8.07 -14.03
CA ARG A 30 -5.68 9.23 -14.65
C ARG A 30 -7.18 9.06 -14.86
N ARG A 31 -7.66 7.83 -15.09
CA ARG A 31 -9.07 7.53 -15.40
C ARG A 31 -9.92 7.24 -14.18
N LEU A 32 -9.32 6.90 -13.03
CA LEU A 32 -10.05 6.47 -11.84
C LEU A 32 -9.98 7.52 -10.73
N ARG A 33 -8.77 7.91 -10.31
CA ARG A 33 -8.54 8.92 -9.26
C ARG A 33 -7.06 9.27 -9.21
N ARG A 34 -6.75 10.52 -8.85
CA ARG A 34 -5.39 10.92 -8.49
C ARG A 34 -4.87 10.06 -7.34
N VAL A 35 -3.67 9.52 -7.49
CA VAL A 35 -2.97 8.76 -6.46
C VAL A 35 -2.20 9.73 -5.58
N GLU A 36 -2.47 9.70 -4.28
CA GLU A 36 -1.69 10.45 -3.29
C GLU A 36 -0.55 9.57 -2.76
N VAL A 37 0.64 10.15 -2.78
CA VAL A 37 1.87 9.50 -2.31
C VAL A 37 2.34 10.26 -1.09
N GLU A 38 2.29 9.60 0.05
CA GLU A 38 2.61 10.18 1.36
C GLU A 38 3.65 9.35 2.11
N ARG A 39 4.28 9.97 3.11
CA ARG A 39 5.13 9.27 4.08
C ARG A 39 4.29 8.31 4.91
N SER A 40 4.82 7.10 5.12
CA SER A 40 4.19 6.15 6.03
C SER A 40 4.26 6.63 7.47
N VAL A 41 3.10 6.84 8.09
CA VAL A 41 2.98 7.16 9.53
C VAL A 41 3.46 5.98 10.41
N LEU A 42 3.39 4.76 9.89
CA LEU A 42 3.81 3.53 10.55
C LEU A 42 5.27 3.15 10.24
N SER A 43 5.98 3.92 9.40
CA SER A 43 7.37 3.72 8.96
C SER A 43 7.95 2.31 9.15
N ALA A 44 8.61 2.03 10.28
CA ALA A 44 9.27 0.75 10.58
C ALA A 44 8.30 -0.41 10.92
N GLU A 45 7.14 -0.08 11.47
CA GLU A 45 6.13 -1.03 11.95
C GLU A 45 5.16 -1.45 10.84
N ALA A 46 5.13 -0.72 9.73
CA ALA A 46 4.22 -0.99 8.61
C ALA A 46 4.29 -2.45 8.12
N ALA A 47 5.49 -3.03 8.09
CA ALA A 47 5.69 -4.44 7.73
C ALA A 47 5.08 -5.39 8.76
N ALA A 48 5.25 -5.12 10.06
CA ALA A 48 4.70 -5.92 11.14
C ALA A 48 3.16 -5.84 11.17
N VAL A 49 2.61 -4.63 11.01
CA VAL A 49 1.16 -4.41 10.91
C VAL A 49 0.59 -5.15 9.71
N GLY A 50 1.21 -5.05 8.52
CA GLY A 50 0.77 -5.78 7.33
C GLY A 50 0.80 -7.30 7.49
N ALA A 51 1.84 -7.84 8.13
CA ALA A 51 1.95 -9.26 8.45
C ALA A 51 0.83 -9.71 9.41
N ALA A 52 0.60 -8.95 10.49
CA ALA A 52 -0.48 -9.21 11.43
C ALA A 52 -1.84 -9.18 10.72
N SER A 53 -2.13 -8.14 9.94
CA SER A 53 -3.37 -8.02 9.17
C SER A 53 -3.59 -9.21 8.24
N THR A 54 -2.54 -9.73 7.61
CA THR A 54 -2.63 -10.92 6.75
C THR A 54 -2.98 -12.18 7.54
N ILE A 55 -2.36 -12.38 8.72
CA ILE A 55 -2.68 -13.50 9.61
C ILE A 55 -4.11 -13.40 10.12
N PHE A 56 -4.55 -12.20 10.54
CA PHE A 56 -5.93 -11.97 10.96
C PHE A 56 -6.90 -12.25 9.82
N HIS A 57 -6.61 -11.74 8.62
CA HIS A 57 -7.44 -12.01 7.45
C HIS A 57 -7.53 -13.52 7.16
N ALA A 58 -6.40 -14.23 7.15
CA ALA A 58 -6.38 -15.67 6.88
C ALA A 58 -7.12 -16.50 7.95
N THR A 59 -7.03 -16.08 9.21
CA THR A 59 -7.62 -16.79 10.36
C THR A 59 -9.12 -16.56 10.46
N PHE A 60 -9.57 -15.32 10.25
CA PHE A 60 -10.93 -14.89 10.60
C PHE A 60 -11.83 -14.61 9.40
N THR A 61 -11.31 -14.56 8.17
CA THR A 61 -12.17 -14.34 7.00
C THR A 61 -12.99 -15.59 6.68
N PRO A 62 -14.32 -15.52 6.72
CA PRO A 62 -15.17 -16.65 6.37
C PRO A 62 -14.89 -17.11 4.94
N ARG A 63 -14.61 -18.39 4.75
CA ARG A 63 -14.47 -18.97 3.41
C ARG A 63 -15.86 -19.29 2.88
N LEU A 64 -16.24 -18.69 1.75
CA LEU A 64 -17.43 -19.10 1.01
C LEU A 64 -17.18 -20.53 0.50
N ARG A 65 -17.70 -21.54 1.21
CA ARG A 65 -17.78 -22.89 0.67
C ARG A 65 -18.80 -22.84 -0.46
N GLY A 66 -18.31 -22.93 -1.70
CA GLY A 66 -19.16 -23.14 -2.86
C GLY A 66 -20.06 -24.33 -2.55
N ARG A 67 -21.37 -24.13 -2.66
CA ARG A 67 -22.35 -25.21 -2.63
C ARG A 67 -21.97 -26.18 -3.74
N GLU A 68 -21.32 -27.28 -3.36
CA GLU A 68 -21.06 -28.42 -4.23
C GLU A 68 -22.44 -28.85 -4.75
N ARG A 69 -22.66 -28.66 -6.06
CA ARG A 69 -23.90 -29.11 -6.69
C ARG A 69 -23.80 -30.63 -6.78
N ALA A 70 -24.62 -31.27 -5.93
CA ALA A 70 -25.23 -32.61 -6.01
C ALA A 70 -24.47 -33.71 -6.76
#